data_AF-A0A7K3MXH9-F1
#
_entry.id   AF-A0A7K3MXH9-F1
#
_cell.length_a   1.000
_cell.length_b   1.000
_cell.length_c   1.000
_cell.angle_alpha   90.00
_cell.angle_beta   90.00
_cell.angle_gamma   90.00
#
_symmetry.space_group_name_H-M   'P 1'
#
loop_
_entity.id
_entity.type
_entity.pdbx_description
1 polymer ?
#
loop_
_entity_poly.entity_id
_entity_poly.type
_entity_poly.pdbx_seq_one_letter_code
_entity_poly.pdbx_strand_id
1 'polypeptide(L)' 'MSIFLSEEEKLKHPYYKLMELRDEALETELNLWSRLDLIEWLCWNDRNGVYKDEESIQEFGNTVSKEEAIEIITRQITEA' A
#
# COMPACT_ATOMS: atom_id res chain seq x y z
N MET A 1 -13.71 13.18 13.25
CA MET A 1 -14.16 11.82 13.60
C MET A 1 -13.19 10.86 12.95
N SER A 2 -12.10 10.54 13.65
CA SER A 2 -11.03 9.71 13.11
C SER A 2 -11.57 8.29 13.04
N ILE A 3 -11.75 7.76 11.82
CA ILE A 3 -12.10 6.37 11.60
C ILE A 3 -10.91 5.50 12.01
N PHE A 4 -10.86 5.17 13.30
CA PHE A 4 -10.01 4.11 13.81
C PHE A 4 -10.54 2.80 13.21
N LEU A 5 -10.08 2.44 12.01
CA LEU A 5 -10.13 1.04 11.58
C LEU A 5 -9.36 0.25 12.64
N SER A 6 -10.08 -0.47 13.49
CA SER A 6 -9.52 -1.44 14.44
C SER A 6 -8.78 -2.52 13.67
N GLU A 7 -7.73 -3.10 14.25
CA GLU A 7 -6.94 -4.18 13.64
C GLU A 7 -7.80 -5.38 13.19
N GLU A 8 -8.96 -5.58 13.82
CA GLU A 8 -9.97 -6.58 13.43
C GLU A 8 -10.69 -6.27 12.10
N GLU A 9 -10.90 -5.00 11.77
CA GLU A 9 -11.46 -4.57 10.48
C GLU A 9 -10.40 -4.65 9.38
N LYS A 10 -9.13 -4.45 9.74
CA LYS A 10 -7.99 -4.69 8.86
C LYS A 10 -7.91 -6.16 8.43
N LEU A 11 -8.09 -7.09 9.36
CA LEU A 11 -8.05 -8.54 9.09
C LEU A 11 -9.11 -9.03 8.09
N LYS A 12 -10.23 -8.30 7.92
CA LYS A 12 -11.29 -8.65 6.96
C LYS A 12 -11.10 -8.02 5.58
N HIS A 13 -10.14 -7.11 5.43
CA HIS A 13 -9.92 -6.43 4.17
C HIS A 13 -9.18 -7.37 3.20
N PRO A 14 -9.55 -7.40 1.91
CA PRO A 14 -8.83 -8.18 0.88
C PRO A 14 -7.32 -7.85 0.82
N TYR A 15 -6.93 -6.70 1.35
CA TYR A 15 -5.55 -6.23 1.49
C TYR A 15 -4.70 -7.08 2.43
N TYR A 16 -5.30 -7.71 3.45
CA TYR A 16 -4.57 -8.60 4.35
C TYR A 16 -4.14 -9.89 3.63
N LYS A 17 -4.98 -10.39 2.72
CA LYS A 17 -4.66 -11.56 1.90
C LYS A 17 -3.43 -11.32 1.01
N LEU A 18 -3.18 -10.06 0.66
CA LEU A 18 -2.01 -9.67 -0.14
C LEU A 18 -0.71 -9.79 0.66
N MET A 19 -0.74 -9.61 1.99
CA MET A 19 0.42 -9.88 2.86
C MET A 19 0.76 -11.38 2.97
N GLU A 20 -0.19 -12.26 2.66
CA GLU A 20 0.07 -13.70 2.60
C GLU A 20 0.74 -14.10 1.27
N LEU A 21 0.63 -13.27 0.23
CA LEU A 21 1.30 -13.47 -1.05
C LEU A 21 2.78 -13.11 -0.93
N ARG A 22 3.63 -13.88 -1.62
CA ARG A 22 5.09 -13.66 -1.66
C ARG A 22 5.61 -13.86 -3.08
N ASP A 23 6.80 -13.32 -3.32
CA ASP A 23 7.55 -13.49 -4.55
C ASP A 23 6.72 -13.07 -5.78
N GLU A 24 6.72 -13.90 -6.82
CA GLU A 24 6.09 -13.63 -8.12
C GLU A 24 4.56 -13.48 -8.04
N ALA A 25 3.91 -14.13 -7.07
CA ALA A 25 2.46 -14.04 -6.88
C ALA A 25 2.04 -12.65 -6.35
N LEU A 26 2.88 -12.07 -5.49
CA LEU A 26 2.67 -10.72 -4.95
C LEU A 26 2.80 -9.68 -6.07
N GLU A 27 3.89 -9.72 -6.83
CA GLU A 27 4.12 -8.79 -7.95
C GLU A 27 3.03 -8.92 -9.02
N THR A 28 2.56 -10.13 -9.31
CA THR A 28 1.49 -10.35 -10.28
C THR A 28 0.19 -9.71 -9.82
N GLU A 29 -0.19 -9.87 -8.55
CA GLU A 29 -1.39 -9.27 -7.98
C GLU A 29 -1.28 -7.74 -7.94
N LEU A 30 -0.15 -7.20 -7.49
CA LEU A 30 0.13 -5.77 -7.48
C LEU A 30 0.10 -5.14 -8.89
N ASN A 31 0.53 -5.90 -9.90
CA ASN A 31 0.44 -5.46 -11.30
C ASN A 31 -1.00 -5.39 -11.81
N LEU A 32 -1.92 -6.20 -11.27
CA LEU A 32 -3.34 -6.15 -11.60
C LEU A 32 -4.03 -4.92 -10.99
N TRP A 33 -3.45 -4.35 -9.93
CA TRP A 33 -4.04 -3.23 -9.21
C TRP A 33 -3.76 -1.88 -9.89
N SER A 34 -4.65 -0.92 -9.68
CA SER A 34 -4.44 0.45 -10.17
C SER A 34 -3.46 1.18 -9.26
N ARG A 35 -2.85 2.26 -9.76
CA ARG A 35 -2.03 3.16 -8.93
C ARG A 35 -2.75 3.55 -7.64
N LEU A 36 -4.01 3.96 -7.73
CA LEU A 36 -4.83 4.36 -6.58
C LEU A 36 -5.00 3.21 -5.56
N ASP A 37 -5.31 2.00 -6.02
CA ASP A 37 -5.46 0.82 -5.15
C ASP A 37 -4.16 0.54 -4.37
N LEU A 38 -3.00 0.69 -5.02
CA LEU A 38 -1.69 0.51 -4.38
C LEU A 38 -1.43 1.59 -3.32
N ILE A 39 -1.74 2.85 -3.63
CA ILE A 39 -1.63 3.95 -2.67
C ILE A 39 -2.59 3.76 -1.47
N GLU A 40 -3.82 3.30 -1.72
CA GLU A 40 -4.76 2.99 -0.64
C GLU A 40 -4.25 1.86 0.24
N TRP A 41 -3.65 0.81 -0.34
CA TRP A 41 -3.02 -0.25 0.43
C TRP A 41 -1.85 0.26 1.26
N LEU A 42 -0.98 1.09 0.69
CA LEU A 42 0.16 1.68 1.39
C LEU A 42 -0.29 2.55 2.57
N CYS A 43 -1.30 3.39 2.37
CA CYS A 43 -1.89 4.22 3.43
C CYS A 43 -2.60 3.37 4.51
N TRP A 44 -3.17 2.24 4.11
CA TRP A 44 -3.80 1.28 5.02
C TRP A 44 -2.77 0.50 5.84
N ASN A 45 -1.68 0.07 5.20
CA ASN A 45 -0.59 -0.70 5.80
C ASN A 45 0.20 0.20 6.75
N ASP A 46 0.74 1.29 6.21
CA ASP A 46 1.54 2.26 6.92
C ASP A 46 0.76 3.56 7.11
N ARG A 47 0.14 3.67 8.29
CA ARG A 47 -0.78 4.76 8.65
C ARG A 47 -0.09 6.13 8.78
N ASN A 48 1.24 6.14 8.87
CA ASN A 48 2.06 7.37 8.92
C ASN A 48 2.68 7.71 7.57
N GLY A 49 2.45 6.89 6.54
CA GLY A 49 3.13 7.05 5.28
C GLY A 49 2.45 8.05 4.36
N VAL A 50 3.28 8.86 3.73
CA VAL A 50 2.92 10.00 2.87
C VAL A 50 2.82 9.57 1.40
N TYR A 51 1.97 8.59 1.12
CA TYR A 51 1.85 8.01 -0.24
C TYR A 51 0.80 8.70 -1.12
N LYS A 52 -0.10 9.48 -0.52
CA LYS A 52 -1.09 10.24 -1.27
C LYS A 52 -0.42 11.32 -2.11
N ASP A 53 -1.03 11.65 -3.25
CA ASP A 53 -0.49 12.65 -4.16
C ASP A 53 -0.20 13.99 -3.44
N GLU A 54 -1.12 14.45 -2.59
CA GLU A 54 -0.96 15.68 -1.82
C GLU A 54 0.22 15.63 -0.84
N GLU A 55 0.36 14.52 -0.10
CA GLU A 55 1.43 14.35 0.89
C GLU A 55 2.78 14.12 0.23
N SER A 56 2.83 13.30 -0.82
CA SER A 56 4.03 13.00 -1.59
C SER A 56 4.54 14.22 -2.36
N ILE A 57 3.65 15.05 -2.91
CA ILE A 57 4.02 16.34 -3.51
C ILE A 57 4.55 17.28 -2.43
N GLN A 58 3.96 17.31 -1.24
CA GLN A 58 4.41 18.19 -0.17
C GLN A 58 5.79 17.81 0.37
N GLU A 59 6.06 16.52 0.56
CA GLU A 59 7.30 16.03 1.15
C GLU A 59 8.42 15.83 0.12
N PHE A 60 8.09 15.27 -1.04
CA PHE A 60 9.06 14.87 -2.07
C PHE A 60 8.97 15.69 -3.36
N GLY A 61 7.94 16.53 -3.52
CA GLY A 61 7.75 17.31 -4.74
C GLY A 61 7.28 16.48 -5.95
N ASN A 62 6.93 15.21 -5.75
CA ASN A 62 6.50 14.31 -6.82
C ASN A 62 5.47 13.30 -6.31
N THR A 63 4.63 12.77 -7.20
CA THR A 63 3.62 11.76 -6.86
C THR A 63 4.18 10.35 -6.98
N VAL A 64 3.76 9.45 -6.09
CA VAL A 64 4.15 8.04 -6.15
C VAL A 64 3.59 7.39 -7.43
N SER A 65 4.49 6.87 -8.25
CA SER A 65 4.17 6.15 -9.48
C SER A 65 3.63 4.75 -9.18
N LYS A 66 2.96 4.12 -10.16
CA LYS A 66 2.50 2.73 -10.00
C LYS A 66 3.67 1.79 -9.67
N GLU A 67 4.75 1.87 -10.43
CA GLU A 67 5.94 1.03 -10.25
C GLU A 67 6.58 1.25 -8.87
N GLU A 68 6.77 2.50 -8.46
CA GLU A 68 7.26 2.84 -7.11
C GLU A 68 6.36 2.26 -6.02
N ALA A 69 5.03 2.38 -6.16
CA ALA A 69 4.11 1.83 -5.17
C ALA A 69 4.25 0.30 -5.06
N ILE A 70 4.38 -0.40 -6.18
CA ILE A 70 4.62 -1.85 -6.20
C ILE A 70 5.93 -2.18 -5.48
N GLU A 71 7.03 -1.49 -5.79
CA GLU A 71 8.33 -1.71 -5.14
C GLU A 71 8.27 -1.49 -3.63
N ILE A 72 7.61 -0.42 -3.18
CA ILE A 72 7.45 -0.12 -1.74
C ILE A 72 6.63 -1.22 -1.06
N ILE A 73 5.52 -1.66 -1.66
CA ILE A 73 4.68 -2.73 -1.09
C ILE A 73 5.46 -4.05 -1.02
N THR A 74 6.11 -4.44 -2.10
CA THR A 74 6.92 -5.66 -2.16
C THR A 74 8.02 -5.65 -1.10
N ARG A 75 8.71 -4.52 -0.91
CA ARG A 75 9.68 -4.35 0.18
C ARG A 75 9.04 -4.45 1.55
N GLN A 76 7.90 -3.79 1.80
CA GLN A 76 7.22 -3.85 3.09
C GLN A 76 6.72 -5.27 3.44
N ILE A 77 6.39 -6.10 2.45
CA ILE A 77 5.94 -7.48 2.70
C ILE A 77 7.13 -8.45 2.82
N THR A 78 8.19 -8.25 2.03
CA THR A 78 9.34 -9.16 1.97
C THR A 78 10.38 -8.87 3.06
N GLU A 79 10.55 -7.61 3.45
CA GLU A 79 11.53 -7.16 4.45
C GLU A 79 10.94 -7.03 5.88
N ALA A 80 9.66 -7.35 6.09
CA ALA A 80 8.98 -7.30 7.40
C ALA A 80 9.18 -8.54 8.29
#